data_AF-A0A6J1LM16-F1
#
_entry.id   AF-A0A6J1LM16-F1
#
_cell.length_a   1.000
_cell.length_b   1.000
_cell.length_c   1.000
_cell.angle_alpha   90.00
_cell.angle_beta   90.00
_cell.angle_gamma   90.00
#
_symmetry.space_group_name_H-M   'P 1'
#
loop_
_entity.id
_entity.type
_entity.pdbx_description
1 polymer ?
#
loop_
_entity_poly.entity_id
_entity_poly.type
_entity_poly.pdbx_seq_one_letter_code
_entity_poly.pdbx_strand_id
1 'polypeptide(L)'
;MKSGKLKRNFWLTAEIECMLNLIKEVRVTQEPTHSTTTHSTFTQIASKMKRHGFPNKSPTQVRRKWFQMKSAYLCYKKGNVDRLFLIPEKFRSVIAQFVENGSKVRRVPSTTPPTNECKMQHQIKPESAVDVFLVQLKQSNSLLNVEFNKLESALLNYEQRCQSMRDYNIIKYMTS
;
A
#
# COMPACT_ATOMS: atom_id res chain seq x y z
N MET A 1 -32.24 -17.87 17.23
CA MET A 1 -30.84 -17.83 16.76
C MET A 1 -30.10 -16.75 17.55
N LYS A 2 -29.17 -17.13 18.43
CA LYS A 2 -28.44 -16.16 19.27
C LYS A 2 -27.39 -15.47 18.39
N SER A 3 -27.58 -14.16 18.15
CA SER A 3 -26.59 -13.30 17.48
C SER A 3 -25.24 -13.44 18.19
N GLY A 4 -24.28 -14.07 17.51
CA GLY A 4 -22.94 -14.26 18.04
C GLY A 4 -22.35 -12.88 18.35
N LYS A 5 -22.03 -12.61 19.61
CA LYS A 5 -21.39 -11.37 20.04
C LYS A 5 -20.03 -11.28 19.34
N LEU A 6 -19.96 -10.65 18.18
CA LEU A 6 -18.70 -10.33 17.52
C LEU A 6 -17.82 -9.58 18.53
N LYS A 7 -16.56 -10.02 18.63
CA LYS A 7 -15.54 -9.45 19.52
C LYS A 7 -15.58 -7.92 19.38
N ARG A 8 -15.97 -7.24 20.47
CA ARG A 8 -16.40 -5.81 20.52
C ARG A 8 -15.38 -4.78 19.98
N ASN A 9 -14.18 -5.21 19.59
CA ASN A 9 -13.08 -4.38 19.10
C ASN A 9 -12.39 -4.95 17.84
N PHE A 10 -13.06 -5.83 17.09
CA PHE A 10 -12.50 -6.38 15.86
C PHE A 10 -12.47 -5.33 14.74
N TRP A 11 -11.40 -5.35 13.95
CA TRP A 11 -11.18 -4.46 12.81
C TRP A 11 -10.92 -5.30 11.57
N LEU A 12 -11.80 -5.16 10.60
CA LEU A 12 -11.60 -5.72 9.27
C LEU A 12 -10.59 -4.89 8.50
N THR A 13 -9.96 -5.56 7.55
CA THR A 13 -9.01 -4.95 6.63
C THR A 13 -9.62 -3.75 5.88
N ALA A 14 -10.83 -3.87 5.33
CA ALA A 14 -11.51 -2.79 4.64
C ALA A 14 -11.85 -1.60 5.57
N GLU A 15 -12.17 -1.86 6.84
CA GLU A 15 -12.45 -0.82 7.83
C GLU A 15 -11.19 0.01 8.13
N ILE A 16 -10.03 -0.65 8.28
CA ILE A 16 -8.74 0.03 8.52
C ILE A 16 -8.37 0.88 7.31
N GLU A 17 -8.55 0.34 6.11
CA GLU A 17 -8.25 1.03 4.85
C GLU A 17 -9.11 2.29 4.67
N CYS A 18 -10.43 2.16 4.84
CA CYS A 18 -11.35 3.30 4.83
C CYS A 18 -10.95 4.35 5.87
N MET A 19 -10.66 3.93 7.11
CA MET A 19 -10.21 4.84 8.16
C MET A 19 -8.94 5.62 7.76
N LEU A 20 -7.92 4.95 7.24
CA LEU A 20 -6.66 5.58 6.87
C LEU A 20 -6.83 6.55 5.70
N ASN A 21 -7.65 6.20 4.70
CA ASN A 21 -7.97 7.10 3.58
C ASN A 21 -8.69 8.37 4.05
N LEU A 22 -9.65 8.24 4.97
CA LEU A 22 -10.36 9.39 5.55
C LEU A 22 -9.43 10.27 6.40
N ILE A 23 -8.49 9.69 7.15
CA ILE A 23 -7.47 10.45 7.89
C ILE A 23 -6.57 11.23 6.91
N LYS A 24 -6.21 10.62 5.78
CA LYS A 24 -5.44 11.29 4.72
C LYS A 24 -6.22 12.47 4.15
N GLU A 25 -7.48 12.26 3.81
CA GLU A 25 -8.37 13.30 3.26
C GLU A 25 -8.48 14.49 4.22
N VAL A 26 -8.77 14.24 5.50
CA VAL A 26 -8.93 15.33 6.48
C VAL A 26 -7.62 16.11 6.70
N ARG A 27 -6.46 15.45 6.63
CA ARG A 27 -5.15 16.14 6.70
C ARG A 27 -4.84 16.98 5.46
N VAL A 28 -5.42 16.69 4.31
CA VAL A 28 -5.28 17.51 3.11
C VAL A 28 -6.19 18.73 3.19
N THR A 29 -7.40 18.57 3.72
CA THR A 29 -8.38 19.66 3.88
C THR A 29 -8.04 20.60 5.04
N GLN A 30 -7.47 20.08 6.13
CA GLN A 30 -6.94 20.90 7.22
C GLN A 30 -5.54 21.35 6.80
N GLU A 31 -5.40 22.62 6.39
CA GLU A 31 -4.12 23.23 6.02
C GLU A 31 -2.96 22.89 7.00
N PRO A 32 -1.69 22.98 6.58
CA PRO A 32 -0.52 22.51 7.34
C PRO A 32 -0.34 23.14 8.73
N THR A 33 -1.11 24.17 9.06
CA THR A 33 -1.09 24.92 10.33
C THR A 33 -1.70 24.14 11.50
N HIS A 34 -2.59 23.17 11.26
CA HIS A 34 -3.25 22.40 12.33
C HIS A 34 -2.70 20.97 12.45
N SER A 35 -1.50 20.84 13.02
CA SER A 35 -0.82 19.54 13.23
C SER A 35 -1.51 18.62 14.26
N THR A 36 -2.55 19.10 14.95
CA THR A 36 -3.20 18.39 16.05
C THR A 36 -4.56 17.83 15.63
N THR A 37 -4.67 16.50 15.58
CA THR A 37 -5.93 15.81 15.27
C THR A 37 -6.89 15.90 16.47
N THR A 38 -7.83 16.84 16.41
CA THR A 38 -8.81 17.13 17.48
C THR A 38 -9.90 16.05 17.58
N HIS A 39 -10.64 15.98 18.69
CA HIS A 39 -11.78 15.07 18.86
C HIS A 39 -12.83 15.22 17.73
N SER A 40 -13.10 16.46 17.31
CA SER A 40 -14.00 16.77 16.19
C SER A 40 -13.60 16.09 14.89
N THR A 41 -12.30 16.01 14.59
CA THR A 41 -11.78 15.30 13.41
C THR A 41 -12.18 13.82 13.42
N PHE A 42 -12.06 13.14 14.57
CA PHE A 42 -12.44 11.73 14.68
C PHE A 42 -13.96 11.52 14.64
N THR A 43 -14.74 12.50 15.10
CA THR A 43 -16.20 12.48 14.93
C THR A 43 -16.57 12.58 13.44
N GLN A 44 -15.94 13.47 12.68
CA GLN A 44 -16.15 13.59 11.24
C GLN A 44 -15.74 12.30 10.50
N ILE A 45 -14.59 11.73 10.84
CA ILE A 45 -14.11 10.47 10.25
C ILE A 45 -15.10 9.33 10.53
N ALA A 46 -15.56 9.17 11.77
CA ALA A 46 -16.52 8.12 12.12
C ALA A 46 -17.85 8.29 11.36
N SER A 47 -18.35 9.52 11.24
CA SER A 47 -19.53 9.83 10.42
C SER A 47 -19.31 9.49 8.95
N LYS A 48 -18.13 9.79 8.39
CA LYS A 48 -17.76 9.40 7.02
C LYS A 48 -17.68 7.88 6.88
N MET A 49 -17.05 7.17 7.82
CA MET A 49 -16.98 5.70 7.82
C MET A 49 -18.38 5.07 7.83
N LYS A 50 -19.33 5.63 8.58
CA LYS A 50 -20.73 5.18 8.57
C LYS A 50 -21.37 5.30 7.18
N ARG A 51 -21.09 6.39 6.45
CA ARG A 51 -21.55 6.58 5.06
C ARG A 51 -20.92 5.60 4.07
N HIS A 52 -19.68 5.16 4.33
CA HIS A 52 -18.99 4.13 3.54
C HIS A 52 -19.39 2.68 3.90
N GLY A 53 -20.44 2.48 4.71
CA GLY A 53 -20.93 1.14 5.06
C GLY A 53 -20.31 0.53 6.32
N PHE A 54 -19.58 1.31 7.12
CA PHE A 54 -18.97 0.86 8.38
C PHE A 54 -19.59 1.55 9.60
N PRO A 55 -20.85 1.22 9.99
CA PRO A 55 -21.58 1.92 11.05
C PRO A 55 -21.09 1.60 12.47
N ASN A 56 -20.35 0.50 12.64
CA ASN A 56 -20.01 -0.06 13.95
C ASN A 56 -18.75 0.54 14.60
N LYS A 57 -18.21 1.63 14.05
CA LYS A 57 -16.96 2.25 14.51
C LYS A 57 -17.23 3.64 15.09
N SER A 58 -17.17 3.74 16.42
CA SER A 58 -17.34 5.01 17.12
C SER A 58 -16.11 5.93 16.96
N PRO A 59 -16.25 7.26 17.13
CA PRO A 59 -15.13 8.19 17.08
C PRO A 59 -13.96 7.79 18.01
N THR A 60 -14.29 7.28 19.19
CA THR A 60 -13.31 6.80 20.17
C THR A 60 -12.56 5.56 19.68
N GLN A 61 -13.26 4.62 19.05
CA GLN A 61 -12.63 3.42 18.48
C GLN A 61 -11.71 3.77 17.32
N VAL A 62 -12.14 4.67 16.43
CA VAL A 62 -11.32 5.18 15.32
C VAL A 62 -10.05 5.84 15.86
N ARG A 63 -10.20 6.77 16.81
CA ARG A 63 -9.06 7.43 17.47
C ARG A 63 -8.11 6.40 18.09
N ARG A 64 -8.63 5.47 18.89
CA ARG A 64 -7.81 4.45 19.56
C ARG A 64 -7.05 3.59 18.55
N LYS A 65 -7.71 3.14 17.48
CA LYS A 65 -7.08 2.30 16.46
C LYS A 65 -5.98 3.04 15.70
N TRP A 66 -6.24 4.29 15.31
CA TRP A 66 -5.24 5.15 14.69
C TRP A 66 -4.00 5.31 15.58
N PHE A 67 -4.19 5.68 16.86
CA PHE A 67 -3.07 5.86 17.78
C PHE A 67 -2.34 4.56 18.09
N GLN A 68 -3.03 3.42 18.15
CA GLN A 68 -2.40 2.11 18.29
C GLN A 68 -1.42 1.81 17.14
N MET A 69 -1.84 2.04 15.89
CA MET A 69 -0.98 1.80 14.72
C MET A 69 0.14 2.83 14.64
N LYS A 70 -0.16 4.11 14.90
CA LYS A 70 0.84 5.19 14.90
C LYS A 70 1.92 4.95 15.97
N SER A 71 1.53 4.59 17.20
CA SER A 71 2.49 4.36 18.29
C SER A 71 3.33 3.11 18.07
N ALA A 72 2.73 2.04 17.55
CA ALA A 72 3.46 0.83 17.16
C ALA A 72 4.58 1.15 16.15
N TYR A 73 4.28 1.96 15.13
CA TYR A 73 5.28 2.40 14.14
C TYR A 73 6.37 3.29 14.77
N LEU A 74 5.99 4.20 15.67
CA LEU A 74 6.96 5.05 16.37
C LEU A 74 7.90 4.25 17.27
N CYS A 75 7.42 3.21 17.94
CA CYS A 75 8.26 2.29 18.72
C CYS A 75 9.20 1.48 17.82
N TYR A 76 8.70 1.01 16.67
CA TYR A 76 9.54 0.39 15.63
C TYR A 76 10.68 1.31 15.20
N LYS A 77 10.39 2.59 14.91
CA LYS A 77 11.40 3.58 14.54
C LYS A 77 12.45 3.83 15.63
N LYS A 78 12.11 3.56 16.89
CA LYS A 78 13.02 3.65 18.05
C LYS A 78 13.84 2.37 18.29
N GLY A 79 13.75 1.38 17.40
CA GLY A 79 14.49 0.12 17.48
C GLY A 79 13.71 -1.06 18.04
N ASN A 80 12.43 -0.89 18.41
CA ASN A 80 11.60 -2.01 18.88
C ASN A 80 10.89 -2.70 17.69
N VAL A 81 11.59 -3.65 17.06
CA VAL A 81 11.14 -4.31 15.83
C VAL A 81 9.80 -5.04 16.01
N ASP A 82 9.58 -5.65 17.17
CA ASP A 82 8.39 -6.47 17.45
C ASP A 82 7.09 -5.68 17.35
N ARG A 83 7.14 -4.38 17.65
CA ARG A 83 5.96 -3.51 17.58
C ARG A 83 5.42 -3.39 16.16
N LEU A 84 6.24 -3.59 15.13
CA LEU A 84 5.80 -3.53 13.74
C LEU A 84 4.80 -4.64 13.39
N PHE A 85 4.84 -5.79 14.09
CA PHE A 85 3.89 -6.89 13.89
C PHE A 85 2.47 -6.57 14.36
N LEU A 86 2.28 -5.53 15.18
CA LEU A 86 0.95 -5.04 15.58
C LEU A 86 0.24 -4.28 14.44
N ILE A 87 0.97 -3.97 13.36
CA ILE A 87 0.47 -3.31 12.17
C ILE A 87 0.43 -4.36 11.05
N PRO A 88 -0.76 -4.64 10.47
CA PRO A 88 -0.84 -5.51 9.30
C PRO A 88 0.06 -4.97 8.18
N GLU A 89 0.79 -5.86 7.52
CA GLU A 89 1.89 -5.53 6.62
C GLU A 89 1.54 -4.48 5.56
N LYS A 90 0.40 -4.66 4.90
CA LYS A 90 -0.08 -3.77 3.83
C LYS A 90 -0.31 -2.32 4.26
N PHE A 91 -0.44 -2.04 5.56
CA PHE A 91 -0.64 -0.69 6.07
C PHE A 91 0.65 -0.01 6.56
N ARG A 92 1.77 -0.73 6.65
CA ARG A 92 3.02 -0.20 7.23
C ARG A 92 3.53 1.03 6.48
N SER A 93 3.53 0.98 5.15
CA SER A 93 3.94 2.10 4.29
C SER A 93 3.04 3.32 4.45
N VAL A 94 1.73 3.11 4.56
CA VAL A 94 0.75 4.20 4.76
C VAL A 94 0.99 4.89 6.12
N ILE A 95 1.22 4.12 7.19
CA ILE A 95 1.54 4.68 8.51
C ILE A 95 2.88 5.43 8.48
N ALA A 96 3.89 4.89 7.78
CA ALA A 96 5.19 5.54 7.60
C ALA A 96 5.04 6.94 6.99
N GLN A 97 4.30 7.06 5.90
CA GLN A 97 4.02 8.36 5.25
C GLN A 97 3.39 9.36 6.23
N PHE A 98 2.43 8.93 7.05
CA PHE A 98 1.80 9.81 8.02
C PHE A 98 2.73 10.30 9.15
N VAL A 99 3.74 9.51 9.51
CA VAL A 99 4.70 9.83 10.59
C VAL A 99 5.88 10.63 10.05
N GLU A 100 6.37 10.28 8.87
CA GLU A 100 7.58 10.84 8.27
C GLU A 100 7.32 12.18 7.56
N ASN A 101 6.15 12.37 6.94
CA ASN A 101 5.81 13.65 6.32
C ASN A 101 5.67 14.79 7.34
N GLY A 102 5.39 14.48 8.62
CA GLY A 102 5.46 15.47 9.70
C GLY A 102 6.88 15.81 10.16
N SER A 103 7.88 15.02 9.77
CA SER A 103 9.30 15.21 10.14
C SER A 103 10.10 16.01 9.10
N LYS A 104 9.56 16.20 7.88
CA LYS A 104 10.22 16.94 6.79
C LYS A 104 9.97 18.45 6.82
N VAL A 105 9.12 18.96 7.73
CA VAL A 105 8.94 20.40 7.97
C VAL A 105 10.01 20.92 8.94
N ARG A 106 11.28 20.60 8.67
CA ARG A 106 12.43 21.33 9.24
C ARG A 106 13.37 21.68 8.10
N ARG A 107 13.12 22.86 7.53
CA ARG A 107 13.95 23.66 6.61
C ARG A 107 14.65 22.89 5.48
N VAL A 108 14.08 22.97 4.29
CA VAL A 108 14.87 23.11 3.06
C VAL A 108 14.26 24.26 2.26
N PRO A 109 15.05 25.28 1.85
CA PRO A 109 14.55 26.35 1.00
C PRO A 109 14.10 25.81 -0.35
N SER A 110 12.98 26.34 -0.82
CA SER A 110 12.42 26.16 -2.14
C SER A 110 13.36 26.64 -3.24
N THR A 111 13.74 25.74 -4.15
CA THR A 111 13.91 26.08 -5.57
C THR A 111 13.72 24.83 -6.43
N THR A 112 12.62 24.80 -7.18
CA THR A 112 12.44 23.99 -8.40
C THR A 112 12.49 24.97 -9.58
N PRO A 113 12.95 24.59 -10.79
CA PRO A 113 12.16 23.70 -11.67
C PRO A 113 13.03 22.82 -12.60
N PRO A 114 12.47 22.18 -13.65
CA PRO A 114 11.57 21.04 -13.62
C PRO A 114 12.14 19.85 -14.44
N THR A 115 11.46 18.71 -14.38
CA THR A 115 11.45 17.64 -15.40
C THR A 115 12.80 17.13 -15.93
N ASN A 116 13.20 15.93 -15.51
CA ASN A 116 13.51 14.81 -16.42
C ASN A 116 13.98 13.61 -15.60
N GLU A 117 13.56 12.45 -16.07
CA GLU A 117 14.06 11.10 -15.80
C GLU A 117 15.35 11.04 -14.97
N CYS A 118 15.28 10.48 -13.76
CA CYS A 118 16.49 10.15 -13.03
C CYS A 118 16.57 8.65 -12.81
N LYS A 119 17.28 7.99 -13.74
CA LYS A 119 18.15 6.85 -13.44
C LYS A 119 19.01 7.21 -12.23
N MET A 120 18.53 6.91 -11.03
CA MET A 120 19.36 6.96 -9.83
C MET A 120 19.99 5.59 -9.67
N GLN A 121 21.08 5.37 -10.41
CA GLN A 121 22.16 4.48 -9.99
C GLN A 121 22.76 5.06 -8.70
N HIS A 122 22.10 4.83 -7.56
CA HIS A 122 22.82 4.88 -6.30
C HIS A 122 23.60 3.57 -6.19
N GLN A 123 24.91 3.65 -6.42
CA GLN A 123 25.83 2.64 -5.93
C GLN A 123 25.80 2.67 -4.40
N ILE A 124 24.85 1.94 -3.81
CA ILE A 124 24.82 1.67 -2.38
C ILE A 124 25.85 0.56 -2.17
N LYS A 125 27.02 0.95 -1.65
CA LYS A 125 27.99 0.00 -1.12
C LYS A 125 27.29 -0.75 0.04
N PRO A 126 27.16 -2.09 -0.01
CA PRO A 126 26.38 -2.81 0.98
C PRO A 126 27.15 -2.88 2.30
N GLU A 127 26.66 -2.21 3.34
CA GLU A 127 27.26 -2.26 4.70
C GLU A 127 26.63 -3.34 5.59
N SER A 128 25.54 -4.01 5.17
CA SER A 128 24.88 -5.04 5.96
C SER A 128 24.53 -6.29 5.14
N ALA A 129 24.66 -7.47 5.74
CA ALA A 129 24.28 -8.76 5.14
C ALA A 129 22.80 -8.79 4.67
N VAL A 130 21.95 -7.99 5.31
CA VAL A 130 20.55 -7.82 4.93
C VAL A 130 20.41 -7.07 3.61
N ASP A 131 21.26 -6.09 3.34
CA ASP A 131 21.23 -5.32 2.09
C ASP A 131 21.65 -6.18 0.90
N VAL A 132 22.67 -7.04 1.09
CA VAL A 132 23.09 -8.03 0.08
C VAL A 132 21.93 -8.97 -0.25
N PHE A 133 21.25 -9.48 0.78
CA PHE A 133 20.09 -10.35 0.59
C PHE A 133 18.93 -9.65 -0.13
N LEU A 134 18.64 -8.39 0.20
CA LEU A 134 17.60 -7.61 -0.47
C LEU A 134 17.92 -7.33 -1.93
N VAL A 135 19.19 -7.04 -2.26
CA VAL A 135 19.65 -6.88 -3.64
C VAL A 135 19.50 -8.20 -4.42
N GLN A 136 19.92 -9.32 -3.82
CA GLN A 136 19.80 -10.64 -4.43
C GLN A 136 18.33 -11.05 -4.66
N LEU A 137 17.44 -10.75 -3.70
CA LEU A 137 16.00 -10.98 -3.85
C LEU A 137 15.41 -10.16 -5.00
N LYS A 138 15.75 -8.87 -5.08
CA LYS A 138 15.29 -8.00 -6.18
C LYS A 138 15.75 -8.51 -7.53
N GLN A 139 17.01 -8.96 -7.62
CA GLN A 139 17.57 -9.52 -8.84
C GLN A 139 16.87 -10.83 -9.23
N SER A 140 16.60 -11.71 -8.27
CA SER A 140 15.89 -12.97 -8.50
C SER A 140 14.46 -12.73 -8.98
N ASN A 141 13.73 -11.82 -8.35
CA ASN A 141 12.37 -11.44 -8.77
C ASN A 141 12.35 -10.81 -10.17
N SER A 142 13.37 -10.00 -10.50
CA SER A 142 13.52 -9.43 -11.84
C SER A 142 13.70 -10.53 -12.89
N LEU A 143 14.55 -11.54 -12.62
CA LEU A 143 14.77 -12.65 -13.53
C LEU A 143 13.49 -13.48 -13.73
N LEU A 144 12.76 -13.77 -12.65
CA LEU A 144 11.49 -14.49 -12.71
C LEU A 144 10.46 -13.77 -13.59
N ASN A 145 10.36 -12.44 -13.47
CA ASN A 145 9.46 -11.66 -14.30
C ASN A 145 9.84 -11.70 -15.79
N VAL A 146 11.15 -11.68 -16.11
CA VAL A 146 11.62 -11.80 -17.49
C VAL A 146 11.27 -13.16 -18.08
N GLU A 147 11.54 -14.25 -17.34
CA GLU A 147 11.20 -15.60 -17.80
C GLU A 147 9.69 -15.81 -17.92
N PHE A 148 8.90 -15.23 -17.00
CA PHE A 148 7.45 -15.24 -17.07
C PHE A 148 6.95 -14.56 -18.36
N ASN A 149 7.39 -13.34 -18.65
CA ASN A 149 6.98 -12.60 -19.85
C ASN A 149 7.38 -13.33 -21.14
N LYS A 150 8.54 -14.00 -21.13
CA LYS A 150 9.00 -14.82 -22.26
C LYS A 150 8.10 -16.03 -22.48
N LEU A 151 7.71 -16.72 -21.40
CA LEU A 151 6.80 -17.86 -21.48
C LEU A 151 5.41 -17.42 -21.96
N GLU A 152 4.89 -16.31 -21.44
CA GLU A 152 3.62 -15.72 -21.87
C GLU A 152 3.63 -15.41 -23.37
N SER A 153 4.71 -14.79 -23.86
CA SER A 153 4.87 -14.49 -25.29
C SER A 153 4.98 -15.75 -26.15
N ALA A 154 5.65 -16.80 -25.66
CA ALA A 154 5.77 -18.07 -26.36
C ALA A 154 4.42 -18.81 -26.45
N LEU A 155 3.64 -18.78 -25.37
CA LEU A 155 2.30 -19.37 -25.32
C LEU A 155 1.38 -18.68 -26.35
N LEU A 156 1.37 -17.35 -26.37
CA LEU A 156 0.57 -16.58 -27.31
C LEU A 156 0.94 -16.89 -28.77
N ASN A 157 2.23 -17.01 -29.08
CA ASN A 157 2.69 -17.38 -30.42
C ASN A 157 2.22 -18.78 -30.81
N TYR A 158 2.27 -19.73 -29.86
CA TYR A 158 1.80 -21.09 -30.09
C TYR A 158 0.30 -21.13 -30.35
N GLU A 159 -0.51 -20.43 -29.56
CA GLU A 159 -1.96 -20.32 -29.78
C GLU A 159 -2.29 -19.74 -31.15
N GLN A 160 -1.58 -18.69 -31.56
CA GLN A 160 -1.75 -18.08 -32.88
C GLN A 160 -1.45 -19.08 -34.01
N ARG A 161 -0.38 -19.88 -33.88
CA ARG A 161 -0.06 -20.95 -34.86
C ARG A 161 -1.15 -22.01 -34.92
N CYS A 162 -1.66 -22.45 -33.77
CA CYS A 162 -2.77 -23.40 -33.71
C CYS A 162 -4.03 -22.82 -34.35
N GLN A 163 -4.33 -21.54 -34.13
CA GLN A 163 -5.44 -20.86 -34.78
C GLN A 163 -5.27 -20.82 -36.29
N SER A 164 -4.11 -20.38 -36.80
CA SER A 164 -3.84 -20.34 -38.23
C SER A 164 -3.97 -21.72 -38.89
N MET A 165 -3.54 -22.78 -38.22
CA MET A 165 -3.70 -24.16 -38.71
C MET A 165 -5.18 -24.57 -38.80
N ARG A 166 -5.99 -24.21 -37.79
CA ARG A 166 -7.44 -24.46 -37.81
C ARG A 166 -8.11 -23.69 -38.94
N ASP A 167 -7.79 -22.41 -39.08
CA ASP A 167 -8.36 -21.56 -40.13
C ASP A 167 -8.02 -22.09 -41.53
N TYR A 168 -6.77 -22.48 -41.76
CA TYR A 168 -6.35 -23.11 -43.00
C TYR A 168 -7.16 -24.38 -43.32
N ASN A 169 -7.33 -25.27 -42.34
CA ASN A 169 -8.08 -26.50 -42.53
C ASN A 169 -9.56 -26.25 -42.81
N ILE A 170 -10.17 -25.26 -42.14
CA ILE A 170 -11.56 -24.84 -42.38
C ILE A 170 -11.71 -24.32 -43.80
N ILE A 171 -10.85 -23.39 -44.23
CA ILE A 171 -10.90 -22.83 -45.59
C ILE A 171 -10.75 -23.94 -46.63
N LYS A 172 -9.75 -24.81 -46.47
CA LYS A 172 -9.52 -25.94 -47.37
C LYS A 172 -10.77 -26.83 -47.50
N TYR A 173 -11.46 -27.11 -46.40
CA TYR A 173 -12.70 -27.89 -46.41
C TYR A 173 -13.86 -27.17 -47.12
N MET A 174 -13.96 -25.85 -46.97
CA MET A 174 -15.03 -25.06 -47.59
C MET A 174 -14.81 -24.80 -49.09
N THR A 175 -13.56 -24.88 -49.56
CA THR A 175 -13.19 -24.66 -50.97
C THR A 175 -12.90 -25.94 -51.76
N SER A 176 -12.97 -27.12 -51.11
CA SER A 176 -12.88 -28.43 -51.77
C SER A 176 -14.29 -29.00 -51.97
#